data_AF-A0A562KKW1-F1
#
_entry.id   AF-A0A562KKW1-F1
#
_cell.length_a   1.000
_cell.length_b   1.000
_cell.length_c   1.000
_cell.angle_alpha   90.00
_cell.angle_beta   90.00
_cell.angle_gamma   90.00
#
_symmetry.space_group_name_H-M   'P 1'
#
loop_
_entity.id
_entity.type
_entity.pdbx_description
1 polymer ?
#
loop_
_entity_poly.entity_id
_entity_poly.type
_entity_poly.pdbx_seq_one_letter_code
_entity_poly.pdbx_strand_id
1 'polypeptide(L)'
;MAPNPKRATRPSIPDQLENASHELDLLIRDARVSPDQRHDRRHADLEERAQAIAASIVASFRGEVTRSAPPLRMEVQGAKSSAWF
;
A
#
# COMPACT_ATOMS: atom_id res chain seq x y z
N MET A 1 -31.25 -18.72 0.97
CA MET A 1 -29.88 -19.16 0.63
C MET A 1 -29.16 -17.94 0.10
N ALA A 2 -28.32 -17.28 0.91
CA ALA A 2 -27.61 -16.06 0.50
C ALA A 2 -26.31 -16.43 -0.23
N PRO A 3 -25.90 -15.70 -1.30
CA PRO A 3 -24.70 -16.02 -2.05
C PRO A 3 -23.44 -15.79 -1.21
N ASN A 4 -22.59 -16.81 -1.16
CA ASN A 4 -21.30 -16.81 -0.50
C ASN A 4 -20.38 -15.82 -1.25
N PRO A 5 -19.90 -14.73 -0.62
CA PRO A 5 -19.00 -13.80 -1.30
C PRO A 5 -17.72 -14.57 -1.62
N LYS A 6 -17.40 -14.69 -2.92
CA LYS A 6 -16.14 -15.24 -3.40
C LYS A 6 -15.01 -14.58 -2.60
N ARG A 7 -14.33 -15.34 -1.75
CA ARG A 7 -13.08 -14.90 -1.11
C ARG A 7 -12.14 -14.52 -2.26
N ALA A 8 -11.99 -13.24 -2.53
CA ALA A 8 -10.92 -12.75 -3.37
C ALA A 8 -9.63 -13.23 -2.71
N THR A 9 -8.94 -14.18 -3.35
CA THR A 9 -7.65 -14.66 -2.88
C THR A 9 -6.76 -13.44 -2.81
N ARG A 10 -6.39 -13.05 -1.60
CA ARG A 10 -5.56 -11.88 -1.39
C ARG A 10 -4.27 -12.10 -2.20
N PRO A 11 -3.86 -11.15 -3.07
CA PRO A 11 -2.67 -11.33 -3.88
C PRO A 11 -1.49 -11.59 -2.95
N SER A 12 -0.71 -12.63 -3.25
CA SER A 12 0.42 -12.99 -2.39
C SER A 12 1.48 -11.88 -2.45
N ILE A 13 2.30 -11.75 -1.41
CA ILE A 13 3.38 -10.75 -1.39
C ILE A 13 4.28 -10.86 -2.65
N PRO A 14 4.66 -12.08 -3.11
CA PRO A 14 5.36 -12.26 -4.38
C PRO A 14 4.62 -11.64 -5.58
N ASP A 15 3.32 -11.89 -5.74
CA ASP A 15 2.53 -11.36 -6.87
C ASP A 15 2.46 -9.83 -6.85
N GLN A 16 2.38 -9.23 -5.65
CA GLN A 16 2.37 -7.78 -5.48
C GLN A 16 3.72 -7.17 -5.88
N LEU A 17 4.83 -7.83 -5.54
CA LEU A 17 6.17 -7.38 -5.89
C LEU A 17 6.43 -7.52 -7.40
N GLU A 18 5.96 -8.60 -8.02
CA GLU A 18 6.06 -8.80 -9.47
C GLU A 18 5.31 -7.71 -10.24
N ASN A 19 4.09 -7.39 -9.83
CA ASN A 19 3.34 -6.27 -10.41
C ASN A 19 4.04 -4.92 -10.20
N ALA A 20 4.58 -4.65 -9.01
CA ALA A 20 5.29 -3.40 -8.74
C ALA A 20 6.58 -3.27 -9.58
N SER A 21 7.28 -4.39 -9.81
CA SER A 21 8.45 -4.43 -10.69
C SER A 21 8.05 -4.11 -12.14
N HIS A 22 6.95 -4.69 -12.62
CA HIS A 22 6.45 -4.40 -13.96
C HIS A 22 6.08 -2.93 -14.15
N GLU A 23 5.38 -2.33 -13.18
CA GLU A 23 5.01 -0.91 -13.21
C GLU A 23 6.24 0.02 -13.19
N LEU A 24 7.30 -0.36 -12.45
CA LEU A 24 8.56 0.38 -12.43
C LEU A 24 9.27 0.34 -13.80
N ASP A 25 9.28 -0.81 -14.47
CA ASP A 25 9.87 -0.94 -15.81
C ASP A 25 9.11 -0.08 -16.84
N LEU A 26 7.77 -0.05 -16.75
CA LEU A 26 6.94 0.84 -17.58
C LEU A 26 7.25 2.31 -17.31
N LEU A 27 7.41 2.70 -16.04
CA LEU A 27 7.78 4.06 -15.66
C LEU A 27 9.15 4.46 -16.24
N ILE A 28 10.15 3.59 -16.16
CA ILE A 28 11.50 3.83 -16.72
C ILE A 28 11.43 4.00 -18.23
N ARG A 29 10.63 3.15 -18.91
CA ARG A 29 10.40 3.26 -20.34
C ARG A 29 9.74 4.60 -20.70
N ASP A 30 8.68 4.97 -19.98
CA ASP A 30 7.92 6.21 -20.22
C ASP A 30 8.76 7.46 -19.98
N ALA A 31 9.68 7.43 -19.01
CA ALA A 31 10.65 8.48 -18.76
C ALA A 31 11.62 8.65 -19.94
N ARG A 32 12.10 7.53 -20.51
CA ARG A 32 13.09 7.52 -21.62
C ARG A 32 12.54 7.95 -22.97
N VAL A 33 11.24 7.80 -23.24
CA VAL A 33 10.60 8.08 -24.54
C VAL A 33 10.33 9.60 -24.76
N SER A 34 11.01 10.49 -24.04
CA SER A 34 10.57 11.89 -23.87
C SER A 34 11.58 12.95 -24.29
N PRO A 35 11.74 13.27 -25.58
CA PRO A 35 12.61 14.39 -25.95
C PRO A 35 11.90 15.76 -25.99
N ASP A 36 10.56 15.83 -26.13
CA ASP A 36 9.97 17.01 -26.81
C ASP A 36 8.66 17.60 -26.26
N GLN A 37 8.20 17.26 -25.06
CA GLN A 37 6.99 17.88 -24.49
C GLN A 37 7.16 18.32 -23.05
N ARG A 38 7.05 19.64 -22.84
CA ARG A 38 6.81 20.36 -21.56
C ARG A 38 7.33 19.59 -20.33
N HIS A 39 8.66 19.60 -20.19
CA HIS A 39 9.43 18.88 -19.17
C HIS A 39 8.78 18.95 -17.77
N ASP A 40 8.41 20.13 -17.29
CA ASP A 40 7.97 20.31 -15.90
C ASP A 40 6.69 19.56 -15.54
N ARG A 41 5.69 19.53 -16.43
CA ARG A 41 4.44 18.80 -16.17
C ARG A 41 4.67 17.28 -16.19
N ARG A 42 5.56 16.81 -17.07
CA ARG A 42 5.87 15.39 -17.19
C ARG A 42 6.71 14.88 -16.03
N HIS A 43 7.59 15.70 -15.46
CA HIS A 43 8.37 15.33 -14.28
C HIS A 43 7.46 15.13 -13.06
N ALA A 44 6.49 16.03 -12.82
CA ALA A 44 5.52 15.87 -11.74
C ALA A 44 4.70 14.58 -11.87
N ASP A 45 4.21 14.27 -13.08
CA ASP A 45 3.44 13.05 -13.34
C ASP A 45 4.29 11.77 -13.14
N LEU A 46 5.57 11.79 -13.50
CA LEU A 46 6.50 10.68 -13.27
C LEU A 46 6.82 10.49 -11.79
N GLU A 47 6.99 11.59 -11.04
CA GLU A 47 7.20 11.57 -9.59
C GLU A 47 5.97 11.03 -8.84
N GLU A 48 4.77 11.46 -9.22
CA GLU A 48 3.52 10.95 -8.64
C GLU A 48 3.39 9.43 -8.86
N ARG A 49 3.65 8.96 -10.07
CA ARG A 49 3.65 7.52 -10.38
C ARG A 49 4.73 6.76 -9.60
N ALA A 50 5.93 7.32 -9.47
CA ALA A 50 7.00 6.70 -8.68
C ALA A 50 6.61 6.57 -7.19
N GLN A 51 5.99 7.61 -6.61
CA GLN A 51 5.50 7.58 -5.23
C GLN A 51 4.40 6.54 -5.05
N ALA A 52 3.48 6.41 -6.00
CA ALA A 52 2.41 5.41 -5.96
C ALA A 52 2.97 3.97 -5.96
N ILE A 53 3.97 3.69 -6.81
CA ILE A 53 4.63 2.38 -6.86
C ILE A 53 5.37 2.10 -5.54
N ALA A 54 6.14 3.08 -5.03
CA ALA A 54 6.83 2.95 -3.76
C ALA A 54 5.86 2.71 -2.59
N ALA A 55 4.74 3.42 -2.55
CA ALA A 55 3.69 3.23 -1.56
C ALA A 55 3.07 1.84 -1.64
N SER A 56 2.83 1.32 -2.84
CA SER A 56 2.33 -0.03 -3.07
C SER A 56 3.27 -1.10 -2.52
N ILE A 57 4.58 -0.99 -2.82
CA ILE A 57 5.60 -1.90 -2.29
C ILE A 57 5.62 -1.86 -0.75
N VAL A 58 5.68 -0.67 -0.17
CA VAL A 58 5.76 -0.50 1.29
C VAL A 58 4.48 -0.99 1.99
N ALA A 59 3.31 -0.81 1.38
CA ALA A 59 2.04 -1.29 1.93
C ALA A 59 2.04 -2.82 2.11
N SER A 60 2.64 -3.58 1.18
CA SER A 60 2.76 -5.03 1.28
C SER A 60 3.57 -5.48 2.50
N PHE A 61 4.56 -4.70 2.93
CA PHE A 61 5.43 -5.01 4.08
C PHE A 61 4.98 -4.42 5.40
N ARG A 62 4.19 -3.35 5.40
CA ARG A 62 3.67 -2.75 6.65
C ARG A 62 2.73 -3.67 7.42
N GLY A 63 2.30 -4.76 6.79
CA GLY A 63 1.29 -5.64 7.33
C GLY A 63 -0.04 -4.90 7.35
N GLU A 64 -1.09 -5.59 6.96
CA GLU A 64 -2.40 -5.12 7.38
C GLU A 64 -2.45 -5.24 8.90
N VAL A 65 -2.40 -4.10 9.60
CA VAL A 65 -3.02 -4.06 10.92
C VAL A 65 -4.52 -4.18 10.66
N THR A 66 -4.97 -5.40 10.38
CA THR A 66 -6.33 -5.77 10.67
C THR A 66 -6.45 -5.55 12.17
N ARG A 67 -6.98 -4.39 12.59
CA ARG A 67 -7.42 -4.19 13.97
C ARG A 67 -8.55 -5.19 14.19
N SER A 68 -8.17 -6.44 14.45
CA SER A 68 -9.07 -7.56 14.66
C SER A 68 -9.75 -7.45 16.03
N ALA A 69 -9.27 -6.55 16.89
CA ALA A 69 -9.85 -6.26 18.19
C ALA A 69 -10.09 -4.76 18.34
N PRO A 70 -11.20 -4.33 18.98
CA PRO A 70 -11.38 -2.96 19.40
C PRO A 70 -10.20 -2.52 20.28
N PRO A 71 -9.81 -1.22 20.23
CA PRO A 71 -8.66 -0.73 20.97
C PRO A 71 -8.88 -0.92 22.47
N LEU A 72 -8.00 -1.72 23.10
CA LEU A 72 -8.02 -1.94 24.54
C LEU A 72 -7.82 -0.61 25.26
N ARG A 73 -8.82 -0.16 26.02
CA ARG A 73 -8.68 1.01 26.89
C ARG A 73 -8.06 0.55 28.18
N MET A 74 -6.92 1.14 28.53
CA MET A 74 -6.21 0.90 29.77
C MET A 74 -6.29 2.14 30.66
N GLU A 75 -6.72 1.97 31.89
CA GLU A 75 -6.61 2.98 32.93
C GLU A 75 -5.62 2.50 33.98
N VAL A 76 -4.71 3.40 34.38
CA VAL A 76 -3.72 3.14 35.42
C VAL A 76 -3.92 4.14 36.55
N GLN A 77 -4.23 3.64 37.74
CA GLN A 77 -4.32 4.42 38.97
C GLN A 77 -3.23 3.92 39.95
N GLY A 78 -2.07 4.58 39.93
CA GLY A 78 -0.93 4.21 40.77
C GLY A 78 -0.41 2.81 40.42
N ALA A 79 -0.42 1.89 41.40
CA ALA A 79 -0.02 0.49 41.19
C ALA A 79 -1.14 -0.42 40.65
N LYS A 80 -2.32 0.12 40.37
CA LYS A 80 -3.47 -0.64 39.86
C LYS A 80 -3.69 -0.32 38.38
N SER A 81 -3.97 -1.36 37.58
CA SER A 81 -4.37 -1.21 36.17
C SER A 81 -5.69 -1.94 35.92
N SER A 82 -6.55 -1.32 35.12
CA SER A 82 -7.81 -1.91 34.62
C SER A 82 -7.85 -1.77 33.10
N ALA A 83 -8.37 -2.80 32.43
CA ALA A 83 -8.47 -2.83 30.97
C ALA A 83 -9.86 -3.30 30.55
N TRP A 84 -10.43 -2.64 29.54
CA TRP A 84 -11.72 -2.98 28.95
C TRP A 84 -11.74 -2.77 27.44
N PHE A 85 -12.70 -3.42 26.78
CA PHE A 85 -12.94 -3.34 25.33
C PHE A 85 -13.85 -2.16 24.97
#